data_AF-A0A511STJ7-F1
#
_entry.id   AF-A0A511STJ7-F1
#
_cell.length_a   1.000
_cell.length_b   1.000
_cell.length_c   1.000
_cell.angle_alpha   90.00
_cell.angle_beta   90.00
_cell.angle_gamma   90.00
#
_symmetry.space_group_name_H-M   'P 1'
#
loop_
_entity.id
_entity.type
_entity.pdbx_description
1 polymer ?
#
loop_
_entity_poly.entity_id
_entity_poly.type
_entity_poly.pdbx_seq_one_letter_code
_entity_poly.pdbx_strand_id
1 'polypeptide(L)'
;MSNRIGRPTFAPTAQTGLPPERERAARATGDKSSQTRAQVDQFESRAARPNASLLGGALPTAAVALPSKAADIQPQLHAATGYSAHFGSGKRTAAAHVEGQGQVNLPTGSGRGPSFHAEAGKPLTVTADPARFSSQYQKVELVWRLVPGGAENVVPMSDGTRDAQGRLNLQPGTFDVPPDATGLVRISFRTTDASGRTSNQWDPSSDASIASADGATVSFTDDFQTQVDGTLRAGDKLQLAYDQDRLKSLAGGKTPSEVVACVSFNGEPPLEFPLDLQSQDGGKGGAFMPSVRVPFEATDVQVWFRGKADDNTTWDSANGQNFKFSVGVTRDDAEPGWKNELLRSKSFPNLTADKFVGIGPASQRYNCIAWTLGNRNEWVWPGTRVEDFDKLYAQQGYKPLDTLDLSHDPTMEKVVIYGRKPVTGNGPLEVTHGALMDEQGRFTSKIGTQPLIRHNSADDLTGPSYGAPVRVYVRPRPVSVS
;
A
#
# COMPACT_ATOMS: atom_id res chain seq x y z
N MET A 1 3.54 -1.84 -26.78
CA MET A 1 3.67 -0.47 -26.24
C MET A 1 5.13 -0.27 -25.87
N SER A 2 5.82 0.68 -26.51
CA SER A 2 7.26 0.91 -26.30
C SER A 2 7.42 1.89 -25.15
N ASN A 3 7.91 1.44 -23.99
CA ASN A 3 8.23 2.29 -22.85
C ASN A 3 9.50 3.11 -23.19
N ARG A 4 9.33 4.19 -23.96
CA ARG A 4 10.31 5.28 -23.98
C ARG A 4 10.26 5.94 -22.62
N ILE A 5 11.22 5.59 -21.77
CA ILE A 5 11.58 6.37 -20.58
C ILE A 5 11.94 7.76 -21.10
N GLY A 6 11.02 8.72 -20.98
CA GLY A 6 11.25 10.11 -21.32
C GLY A 6 12.35 10.65 -20.43
N ARG A 7 13.50 10.98 -21.02
CA ARG A 7 14.49 11.82 -20.35
C ARG A 7 13.81 13.17 -20.04
N PRO A 8 13.72 13.60 -18.78
CA PRO A 8 13.38 15.00 -18.53
C PRO A 8 14.55 15.85 -19.02
N THR A 9 14.28 16.72 -19.99
CA THR A 9 15.23 17.73 -20.46
C THR A 9 15.34 18.80 -19.38
N PHE A 10 16.33 18.68 -18.49
CA PHE A 10 16.66 19.77 -17.57
C PHE A 10 17.66 20.71 -18.25
N ALA A 11 17.22 21.92 -18.54
CA ALA A 11 18.10 23.00 -18.93
C ALA A 11 18.81 23.53 -17.66
N PRO A 12 20.14 23.70 -17.66
CA PRO A 12 20.83 24.34 -16.54
C PRO A 12 20.39 25.81 -16.44
N THR A 13 20.17 26.27 -15.21
CA THR A 13 19.87 27.66 -14.91
C THR A 13 21.06 28.53 -15.32
N ALA A 14 20.90 29.31 -16.40
CA ALA A 14 21.92 30.25 -16.85
C ALA A 14 22.05 31.40 -15.85
N GLN A 15 23.27 31.64 -15.36
CA GLN A 15 23.65 32.86 -14.68
C GLN A 15 23.46 34.04 -15.63
N THR A 16 22.74 35.07 -15.16
CA THR A 16 22.54 36.34 -15.86
C THR A 16 23.86 37.12 -15.96
N GLY A 17 24.48 37.08 -17.14
CA GLY A 17 25.48 38.04 -17.60
C GLY A 17 24.92 38.85 -18.78
N LEU A 18 25.29 40.13 -18.82
CA LEU A 18 24.86 41.22 -19.71
C LEU A 18 24.95 40.92 -21.23
N PRO A 19 24.21 41.66 -22.09
CA PRO A 19 23.94 41.27 -23.47
C PRO A 19 25.11 41.53 -24.45
N PRO A 20 25.19 40.76 -25.56
CA PRO A 20 26.27 40.87 -26.53
C PRO A 20 25.98 41.87 -27.65
N GLU A 21 27.09 42.35 -28.21
CA GLU A 21 27.20 43.15 -29.41
C GLU A 21 26.86 42.33 -30.68
N ARG A 22 26.31 43.01 -31.69
CA ARG A 22 25.79 42.45 -32.94
C ARG A 22 26.90 41.88 -33.83
N GLU A 23 26.62 40.75 -34.49
CA GLU A 23 27.10 40.55 -35.86
C GLU A 23 26.15 39.69 -36.71
N ARG A 24 25.91 40.15 -37.94
CA ARG A 24 25.03 39.56 -38.97
C ARG A 24 25.84 38.64 -39.89
N ALA A 25 25.29 37.47 -40.23
CA ALA A 25 25.43 36.82 -41.55
C ALA A 25 24.38 35.68 -41.62
N ALA A 26 23.35 35.77 -42.46
CA ALA A 26 23.29 35.39 -43.88
C ALA A 26 22.93 33.90 -44.13
N ARG A 27 21.69 33.71 -44.61
CA ARG A 27 21.08 32.66 -45.46
C ARG A 27 21.86 31.37 -45.78
N ALA A 28 21.14 30.24 -45.76
CA ALA A 28 20.91 29.42 -46.96
C ALA A 28 19.62 28.58 -46.86
N THR A 29 18.93 28.50 -47.98
CA THR A 29 17.68 27.77 -48.29
C THR A 29 17.97 26.42 -48.96
N GLY A 30 17.04 25.47 -48.81
CA GLY A 30 16.98 24.19 -49.54
C GLY A 30 17.13 23.00 -48.58
N ASP A 31 16.40 21.89 -48.69
CA ASP A 31 15.68 21.34 -49.83
C ASP A 31 14.64 20.30 -49.35
N LYS A 32 13.82 19.85 -50.31
CA LYS A 32 12.62 19.01 -50.20
C LYS A 32 12.88 17.52 -49.93
N SER A 33 11.77 16.83 -49.63
CA SER A 33 11.46 15.41 -49.86
C SER A 33 11.96 14.45 -48.76
N SER A 34 11.30 13.33 -48.43
CA SER A 34 10.24 12.57 -49.10
C SER A 34 9.46 11.75 -48.07
N GLN A 35 8.15 11.65 -48.26
CA GLN A 35 7.32 10.64 -47.63
C GLN A 35 7.72 9.25 -48.13
N THR A 36 7.91 8.30 -47.22
CA THR A 36 7.88 6.87 -47.55
C THR A 36 7.03 6.16 -46.51
N ARG A 37 5.86 5.69 -46.96
CA ARG A 37 5.06 4.65 -46.33
C ARG A 37 5.89 3.36 -46.26
N ALA A 38 5.89 2.71 -45.11
CA ALA A 38 6.15 1.27 -45.02
C ALA A 38 4.97 0.64 -44.28
N GLN A 39 4.18 -0.12 -45.05
CA GLN A 39 3.33 -1.19 -44.54
C GLN A 39 4.19 -2.19 -43.77
N VAL A 40 3.69 -2.68 -42.64
CA VAL A 40 4.17 -3.94 -42.04
C VAL A 40 2.95 -4.74 -41.60
N ASP A 41 3.09 -6.04 -41.87
CA ASP A 41 2.08 -7.07 -41.96
C ASP A 41 1.26 -7.33 -40.70
N GLN A 42 -0.01 -7.67 -40.97
CA GLN A 42 -0.90 -8.39 -40.07
C GLN A 42 -0.49 -9.86 -40.04
N PHE A 43 -0.34 -10.43 -38.84
CA PHE A 43 -0.35 -11.87 -38.67
C PHE A 43 -1.56 -12.26 -37.81
N GLU A 44 -2.47 -12.99 -38.45
CA GLU A 44 -3.58 -13.71 -37.84
C GLU A 44 -3.06 -14.97 -37.14
N SER A 45 -3.68 -15.33 -36.01
CA SER A 45 -3.76 -16.73 -35.59
C SER A 45 -5.06 -17.00 -34.85
N ARG A 46 -5.91 -17.80 -35.48
CA ARG A 46 -7.17 -18.36 -34.98
C ARG A 46 -6.95 -19.78 -34.44
N ALA A 47 -7.75 -20.12 -33.42
CA ALA A 47 -8.23 -21.45 -33.00
C ALA A 47 -7.17 -22.43 -32.41
N ALA A 48 -7.47 -23.37 -31.50
CA ALA A 48 -8.73 -24.00 -31.09
C ALA A 48 -8.62 -24.60 -29.67
N ARG A 49 -9.79 -24.85 -29.05
CA ARG A 49 -9.99 -25.71 -27.85
C ARG A 49 -9.86 -27.20 -28.21
N PRO A 50 -9.73 -28.07 -27.20
CA PRO A 50 -10.84 -29.02 -26.98
C PRO A 50 -11.21 -29.27 -25.51
N ASN A 51 -12.47 -29.69 -25.34
CA ASN A 51 -13.06 -30.34 -24.15
C ASN A 51 -12.63 -31.81 -24.08
N ALA A 52 -12.57 -32.39 -22.87
CA ALA A 52 -13.26 -33.66 -22.54
C ALA A 52 -13.16 -34.00 -21.04
N SER A 53 -14.32 -34.36 -20.49
CA SER A 53 -14.59 -35.00 -19.20
C SER A 53 -14.23 -36.49 -19.23
N LEU A 54 -14.00 -37.13 -18.07
CA LEU A 54 -14.73 -38.32 -17.56
C LEU A 54 -13.99 -39.07 -16.42
N LEU A 55 -14.79 -39.46 -15.41
CA LEU A 55 -14.70 -40.64 -14.52
C LEU A 55 -13.48 -40.72 -13.56
N GLY A 56 -13.59 -41.13 -12.30
CA GLY A 56 -14.61 -41.88 -11.56
C GLY A 56 -13.86 -42.83 -10.60
N GLY A 57 -14.23 -42.89 -9.32
CA GLY A 57 -13.63 -43.84 -8.37
C GLY A 57 -13.89 -43.51 -6.90
N ALA A 58 -14.92 -44.13 -6.34
CA ALA A 58 -15.22 -44.15 -4.91
C ALA A 58 -14.88 -45.53 -4.31
N LEU A 59 -14.95 -45.61 -2.97
CA LEU A 59 -15.07 -46.77 -2.03
C LEU A 59 -13.90 -46.89 -1.02
N PRO A 60 -14.07 -47.58 0.14
CA PRO A 60 -14.81 -47.11 1.33
C PRO A 60 -14.06 -47.41 2.67
N THR A 61 -14.78 -47.28 3.81
CA THR A 61 -14.52 -47.85 5.17
C THR A 61 -13.56 -47.07 6.09
N ALA A 62 -13.72 -46.98 7.42
CA ALA A 62 -14.71 -47.48 8.37
C ALA A 62 -14.74 -46.52 9.59
N ALA A 63 -15.90 -46.43 10.23
CA ALA A 63 -16.08 -45.78 11.53
C ALA A 63 -15.67 -46.72 12.67
N VAL A 64 -15.01 -46.17 13.69
CA VAL A 64 -14.93 -46.76 15.03
C VAL A 64 -15.38 -45.69 16.02
N ALA A 65 -16.48 -45.99 16.71
CA ALA A 65 -16.99 -45.22 17.83
C ALA A 65 -16.56 -45.89 19.13
N LEU A 66 -16.06 -45.12 20.10
CA LEU A 66 -16.09 -45.45 21.52
C LEU A 66 -16.43 -44.20 22.36
N PRO A 67 -17.08 -44.38 23.53
CA PRO A 67 -17.75 -43.30 24.24
C PRO A 67 -16.92 -42.75 25.40
N SER A 68 -17.08 -41.48 25.71
CA SER A 68 -16.83 -40.98 27.07
C SER A 68 -17.60 -39.68 27.31
N LYS A 69 -18.62 -39.79 28.17
CA LYS A 69 -19.20 -38.68 28.92
C LYS A 69 -18.13 -38.10 29.86
N ALA A 70 -17.87 -36.81 29.76
CA ALA A 70 -17.40 -35.99 30.86
C ALA A 70 -17.98 -34.58 30.67
N ALA A 71 -18.54 -34.07 31.76
CA ALA A 71 -19.40 -32.90 31.82
C ALA A 71 -18.65 -31.57 31.70
N ASP A 72 -19.36 -30.59 31.14
CA ASP A 72 -19.43 -29.17 31.49
C ASP A 72 -18.21 -28.53 32.18
N ILE A 73 -17.55 -27.64 31.43
CA ILE A 73 -17.38 -26.21 31.68
C ILE A 73 -16.96 -25.61 30.33
N GLN A 74 -17.92 -25.09 29.56
CA GLN A 74 -17.61 -24.21 28.42
C GLN A 74 -17.39 -22.79 28.97
N PRO A 75 -16.29 -22.10 28.64
CA PRO A 75 -16.21 -20.66 28.87
C PRO A 75 -17.30 -19.98 28.03
N GLN A 76 -18.09 -19.10 28.64
CA GLN A 76 -19.00 -18.23 27.92
C GLN A 76 -18.19 -17.42 26.90
N LEU A 77 -18.35 -17.75 25.61
CA LEU A 77 -17.97 -16.85 24.53
C LEU A 77 -18.86 -15.60 24.66
N HIS A 78 -18.27 -14.48 25.09
CA HIS A 78 -18.91 -13.19 24.91
C HIS A 78 -19.02 -12.92 23.41
N ALA A 79 -20.24 -12.96 22.89
CA ALA A 79 -20.56 -12.56 21.53
C ALA A 79 -20.25 -11.07 21.35
N ALA A 80 -19.55 -10.73 20.25
CA ALA A 80 -19.26 -9.36 19.88
C ALA A 80 -20.57 -8.58 19.62
N THR A 81 -20.71 -7.42 20.24
CA THR A 81 -21.84 -6.49 20.07
C THR A 81 -21.66 -5.72 18.76
N GLY A 82 -22.58 -5.90 17.80
CA GLY A 82 -22.55 -5.24 16.49
C GLY A 82 -22.74 -3.72 16.54
N TYR A 83 -22.38 -3.04 15.45
CA TYR A 83 -22.39 -1.58 15.33
C TYR A 83 -23.46 -1.09 14.32
N SER A 84 -24.04 0.09 14.56
CA SER A 84 -25.09 0.70 13.72
C SER A 84 -24.62 2.02 13.12
N ALA A 85 -24.66 2.15 11.80
CA ALA A 85 -24.37 3.33 11.01
C ALA A 85 -25.63 4.08 10.63
N HIS A 86 -25.72 5.40 10.84
CA HIS A 86 -26.91 6.19 10.50
C HIS A 86 -26.73 7.06 9.24
N PHE A 87 -27.33 6.69 8.11
CA PHE A 87 -27.33 7.53 6.89
C PHE A 87 -28.52 8.47 6.90
N GLY A 88 -28.33 9.77 6.68
CA GLY A 88 -29.44 10.71 6.59
C GLY A 88 -29.23 11.80 5.56
N SER A 89 -30.29 12.14 4.83
CA SER A 89 -30.38 13.37 4.05
C SER A 89 -31.74 14.03 4.32
N GLY A 90 -31.73 15.16 5.02
CA GLY A 90 -32.95 15.80 5.53
C GLY A 90 -33.63 14.99 6.65
N LYS A 91 -34.97 14.96 6.67
CA LYS A 91 -35.77 14.27 7.71
C LYS A 91 -35.82 12.74 7.58
N ARG A 92 -35.06 12.14 6.66
CA ARG A 92 -35.06 10.70 6.42
C ARG A 92 -33.71 10.13 6.85
N THR A 93 -33.72 9.33 7.90
CA THR A 93 -32.57 8.55 8.37
C THR A 93 -32.73 7.09 7.96
N ALA A 94 -31.63 6.37 7.85
CA ALA A 94 -31.55 4.93 7.61
C ALA A 94 -30.40 4.37 8.47
N ALA A 95 -30.48 3.11 8.89
CA ALA A 95 -29.43 2.44 9.64
C ALA A 95 -28.80 1.29 8.82
N ALA A 96 -27.45 1.23 8.70
CA ALA A 96 -26.75 -0.02 8.35
C ALA A 96 -26.21 -0.66 9.62
N HIS A 97 -26.55 -1.92 9.84
CA HIS A 97 -25.89 -2.72 10.86
C HIS A 97 -24.71 -3.46 10.24
N VAL A 98 -23.52 -3.32 10.85
CA VAL A 98 -22.31 -4.05 10.47
C VAL A 98 -22.02 -5.08 11.56
N GLU A 99 -22.08 -6.36 11.19
CA GLU A 99 -21.61 -7.47 12.04
C GLU A 99 -20.17 -7.82 11.63
N GLY A 100 -19.20 -7.43 12.47
CA GLY A 100 -17.76 -7.54 12.25
C GLY A 100 -16.99 -6.47 13.05
N GLN A 101 -15.67 -6.61 13.22
CA GLN A 101 -14.87 -5.54 13.84
C GLN A 101 -14.72 -4.37 12.86
N GLY A 102 -15.42 -3.28 13.13
CA GLY A 102 -15.35 -2.07 12.31
C GLY A 102 -16.04 -0.90 13.01
N GLN A 103 -15.35 0.23 13.13
CA GLN A 103 -15.88 1.44 13.74
C GLN A 103 -16.68 2.26 12.71
N VAL A 104 -17.82 2.78 13.13
CA VAL A 104 -18.64 3.73 12.37
C VAL A 104 -18.84 5.00 13.19
N ASN A 105 -18.45 6.15 12.65
CA ASN A 105 -18.88 7.46 13.15
C ASN A 105 -19.22 8.36 11.96
N LEU A 106 -20.41 8.97 11.98
CA LEU A 106 -20.89 9.87 10.92
C LEU A 106 -21.19 11.26 11.50
N PRO A 107 -20.50 12.32 11.05
CA PRO A 107 -20.95 13.68 11.31
C PRO A 107 -22.11 14.06 10.37
N THR A 108 -23.09 14.79 10.91
CA THR A 108 -24.16 15.43 10.16
C THR A 108 -23.64 16.72 9.49
N GLY A 109 -22.85 16.59 8.42
CA GLY A 109 -22.33 17.77 7.73
C GLY A 109 -21.65 17.48 6.38
N SER A 110 -21.59 18.50 5.52
CA SER A 110 -21.09 18.45 4.14
C SER A 110 -19.56 18.35 3.98
N GLY A 111 -18.86 17.68 4.91
CA GLY A 111 -17.41 17.40 4.84
C GLY A 111 -17.13 15.99 4.34
N ARG A 112 -16.49 15.86 3.18
CA ARG A 112 -16.25 14.57 2.47
C ARG A 112 -14.98 13.86 2.95
N GLY A 113 -15.15 12.85 3.81
CA GLY A 113 -14.23 11.72 3.99
C GLY A 113 -15.00 10.40 3.86
N PRO A 114 -14.33 9.25 3.67
CA PRO A 114 -14.99 7.95 3.73
C PRO A 114 -15.66 7.81 5.09
N SER A 115 -16.88 7.30 5.08
CA SER A 115 -17.82 7.44 6.18
C SER A 115 -17.76 6.25 7.16
N PHE A 116 -17.00 5.21 6.80
CA PHE A 116 -16.69 4.04 7.63
C PHE A 116 -15.48 3.27 7.07
N HIS A 117 -15.03 2.26 7.81
CA HIS A 117 -13.97 1.34 7.41
C HIS A 117 -14.54 -0.05 7.13
N ALA A 118 -14.04 -0.72 6.09
CA ALA A 118 -14.26 -2.13 5.83
C ALA A 118 -12.91 -2.86 5.99
N GLU A 119 -12.90 -4.11 6.43
CA GLU A 119 -11.67 -4.90 6.56
C GLU A 119 -11.57 -5.88 5.39
N ALA A 120 -10.41 -5.95 4.74
CA ALA A 120 -10.17 -6.93 3.69
C ALA A 120 -10.30 -8.35 4.26
N GLY A 121 -10.91 -9.26 3.52
CA GLY A 121 -11.10 -10.65 3.93
C GLY A 121 -12.20 -10.88 4.96
N LYS A 122 -12.94 -9.84 5.37
CA LYS A 122 -14.12 -9.95 6.22
C LYS A 122 -15.41 -9.73 5.42
N PRO A 123 -16.52 -10.37 5.81
CA PRO A 123 -17.83 -10.03 5.25
C PRO A 123 -18.23 -8.62 5.66
N LEU A 124 -18.80 -7.87 4.72
CA LEU A 124 -19.46 -6.60 4.97
C LEU A 124 -20.97 -6.76 4.76
N THR A 125 -21.72 -6.57 5.83
CA THR A 125 -23.20 -6.57 5.81
C THR A 125 -23.71 -5.14 5.77
N VAL A 126 -24.64 -4.87 4.87
CA VAL A 126 -25.29 -3.57 4.68
C VAL A 126 -26.79 -3.74 4.85
N THR A 127 -27.40 -2.97 5.75
CA THR A 127 -28.86 -2.85 5.87
C THR A 127 -29.33 -1.48 5.42
N ALA A 128 -30.61 -1.38 5.05
CA ALA A 128 -31.24 -0.12 4.68
C ALA A 128 -32.66 -0.06 5.24
N ASP A 129 -33.08 1.14 5.66
CA ASP A 129 -34.46 1.37 6.09
C ASP A 129 -35.40 1.37 4.85
N PRO A 130 -36.45 0.52 4.81
CA PRO A 130 -37.44 0.53 3.75
C PRO A 130 -38.04 1.91 3.45
N ALA A 131 -38.16 2.80 4.44
CA ALA A 131 -38.70 4.14 4.28
C ALA A 131 -37.85 5.06 3.38
N ARG A 132 -36.58 4.68 3.08
CA ARG A 132 -35.72 5.40 2.14
C ARG A 132 -36.19 5.25 0.69
N PHE A 133 -36.86 4.15 0.37
CA PHE A 133 -37.23 3.81 -1.00
C PHE A 133 -38.68 4.22 -1.27
N SER A 134 -38.90 4.87 -2.42
CA SER A 134 -40.24 5.22 -2.87
C SER A 134 -41.08 3.95 -3.11
N SER A 135 -42.37 4.00 -2.79
CA SER A 135 -43.30 2.87 -3.02
C SER A 135 -43.39 2.45 -4.48
N GLN A 136 -43.00 3.31 -5.44
CA GLN A 136 -42.97 3.00 -6.86
C GLN A 136 -41.92 1.94 -7.27
N TYR A 137 -40.89 1.74 -6.45
CA TYR A 137 -39.83 0.76 -6.75
C TYR A 137 -40.31 -0.65 -6.44
N GLN A 138 -40.09 -1.60 -7.33
CA GLN A 138 -40.40 -3.02 -7.17
C GLN A 138 -39.20 -3.84 -6.71
N LYS A 139 -37.98 -3.33 -6.87
CA LYS A 139 -36.75 -4.04 -6.52
C LYS A 139 -35.70 -3.08 -5.99
N VAL A 140 -34.95 -3.51 -4.98
CA VAL A 140 -33.75 -2.85 -4.43
C VAL A 140 -32.60 -3.84 -4.43
N GLU A 141 -31.45 -3.40 -4.95
CA GLU A 141 -30.20 -4.14 -4.96
C GLU A 141 -29.09 -3.28 -4.36
N LEU A 142 -28.22 -3.88 -3.56
CA LEU A 142 -26.95 -3.31 -3.16
C LEU A 142 -25.99 -3.44 -4.34
N VAL A 143 -25.29 -2.37 -4.70
CA VAL A 143 -24.23 -2.39 -5.70
C VAL A 143 -22.94 -1.97 -5.03
N TRP A 144 -21.87 -2.74 -5.19
CA TRP A 144 -20.56 -2.39 -4.63
C TRP A 144 -19.43 -2.63 -5.62
N ARG A 145 -18.31 -1.92 -5.44
CA ARG A 145 -17.07 -2.16 -6.18
C ARG A 145 -15.84 -1.66 -5.42
N LEU A 146 -14.68 -2.23 -5.73
CA LEU A 146 -13.38 -1.70 -5.28
C LEU A 146 -12.96 -0.48 -6.12
N VAL A 147 -12.32 0.50 -5.50
CA VAL A 147 -11.79 1.70 -6.16
C VAL A 147 -10.31 1.86 -5.81
N PRO A 148 -9.42 1.98 -6.82
CA PRO A 148 -9.73 2.04 -8.25
C PRO A 148 -9.93 0.67 -8.93
N GLY A 149 -10.80 0.61 -9.94
CA GLY A 149 -10.78 -0.44 -10.97
C GLY A 149 -11.56 -1.73 -10.71
N GLY A 150 -12.26 -1.87 -9.59
CA GLY A 150 -13.09 -3.05 -9.30
C GLY A 150 -14.34 -3.13 -10.18
N ALA A 151 -14.73 -4.36 -10.55
CA ALA A 151 -16.01 -4.63 -11.19
C ALA A 151 -17.17 -4.35 -10.24
N GLU A 152 -18.32 -3.94 -10.79
CA GLU A 152 -19.55 -3.80 -10.02
C GLU A 152 -20.14 -5.17 -9.71
N ASN A 153 -20.39 -5.40 -8.43
CA ASN A 153 -21.07 -6.57 -7.90
C ASN A 153 -22.44 -6.15 -7.35
N VAL A 154 -23.43 -7.03 -7.46
CA VAL A 154 -24.83 -6.74 -7.10
C VAL A 154 -25.32 -7.79 -6.10
N VAL A 155 -25.89 -7.34 -4.98
CA VAL A 155 -26.51 -8.20 -3.96
C VAL A 155 -28.00 -7.85 -3.85
N PRO A 156 -28.93 -8.80 -4.08
CA PRO A 156 -30.36 -8.52 -3.99
C PRO A 156 -30.78 -8.26 -2.54
N MET A 157 -31.40 -7.10 -2.29
CA MET A 157 -31.86 -6.69 -0.96
C MET A 157 -33.37 -6.74 -0.78
N SER A 158 -34.14 -6.99 -1.84
CA SER A 158 -35.60 -7.17 -1.77
C SER A 158 -36.03 -8.34 -2.64
N ASP A 159 -37.06 -9.06 -2.22
CA ASP A 159 -37.73 -10.10 -3.01
C ASP A 159 -38.93 -9.56 -3.81
N GLY A 160 -39.21 -8.26 -3.71
CA GLY A 160 -40.35 -7.59 -4.35
C GLY A 160 -41.65 -7.66 -3.55
N THR A 161 -41.67 -8.36 -2.41
CA THR A 161 -42.81 -8.36 -1.50
C THR A 161 -42.88 -7.06 -0.72
N ARG A 162 -44.07 -6.76 -0.17
CA ARG A 162 -44.34 -5.53 0.58
C ARG A 162 -44.96 -5.81 1.93
N ASP A 163 -44.69 -4.92 2.88
CA ASP A 163 -45.38 -4.90 4.17
C ASP A 163 -46.81 -4.36 4.03
N ALA A 164 -47.56 -4.38 5.14
CA ALA A 164 -48.93 -3.87 5.20
C ALA A 164 -49.05 -2.36 4.91
N GLN A 165 -47.92 -1.63 4.96
CA GLN A 165 -47.83 -0.20 4.66
C GLN A 165 -47.36 0.05 3.21
N GLY A 166 -47.21 -1.00 2.39
CA GLY A 166 -46.81 -0.92 0.99
C GLY A 166 -45.31 -0.65 0.78
N ARG A 167 -44.48 -0.76 1.81
CA ARG A 167 -43.02 -0.62 1.70
C ARG A 167 -42.41 -1.94 1.29
N LEU A 168 -41.29 -1.91 0.58
CA LEU A 168 -40.58 -3.13 0.21
C LEU A 168 -40.04 -3.83 1.45
N ASN A 169 -40.22 -5.16 1.53
CA ASN A 169 -39.53 -5.97 2.50
C ASN A 169 -38.04 -6.05 2.10
N LEU A 170 -37.17 -5.54 2.96
CA LEU A 170 -35.73 -5.54 2.73
C LEU A 170 -35.04 -6.58 3.62
N GLN A 171 -34.07 -7.27 3.03
CA GLN A 171 -33.13 -8.13 3.72
C GLN A 171 -31.73 -7.50 3.71
N PRO A 172 -30.88 -7.79 4.71
CA PRO A 172 -29.48 -7.39 4.69
C PRO A 172 -28.77 -7.88 3.43
N GLY A 173 -27.94 -7.03 2.83
CA GLY A 173 -27.05 -7.41 1.74
C GLY A 173 -25.65 -7.65 2.30
N THR A 174 -25.14 -8.88 2.19
CA THR A 174 -23.80 -9.24 2.66
C THR A 174 -22.91 -9.61 1.49
N PHE A 175 -21.65 -9.18 1.52
CA PHE A 175 -20.63 -9.58 0.56
C PHE A 175 -19.25 -9.67 1.24
N ASP A 176 -18.40 -10.57 0.74
CA ASP A 176 -17.02 -10.68 1.22
C ASP A 176 -16.15 -9.61 0.57
N VAL A 177 -15.47 -8.82 1.39
CA VAL A 177 -14.40 -7.94 0.91
C VAL A 177 -13.20 -8.83 0.59
N PRO A 178 -12.62 -8.79 -0.64
CA PRO A 178 -11.49 -9.66 -0.97
C PRO A 178 -10.33 -9.50 0.04
N PRO A 179 -9.64 -10.57 0.46
CA PRO A 179 -8.53 -10.49 1.43
C PRO A 179 -7.38 -9.56 1.02
N ASP A 180 -7.18 -9.40 -0.28
CA ASP A 180 -6.16 -8.54 -0.90
C ASP A 180 -6.70 -7.16 -1.29
N ALA A 181 -7.95 -6.84 -0.93
CA ALA A 181 -8.56 -5.58 -1.28
C ALA A 181 -7.83 -4.40 -0.61
N THR A 182 -7.60 -3.36 -1.41
CA THR A 182 -7.03 -2.09 -0.96
C THR A 182 -7.82 -0.93 -1.55
N GLY A 183 -7.65 0.28 -1.02
CA GLY A 183 -8.33 1.48 -1.52
C GLY A 183 -9.69 1.70 -0.86
N LEU A 184 -10.72 1.94 -1.66
CA LEU A 184 -12.09 2.18 -1.17
C LEU A 184 -13.03 1.08 -1.66
N VAL A 185 -13.96 0.63 -0.82
CA VAL A 185 -15.18 -0.03 -1.27
C VAL A 185 -16.24 1.04 -1.46
N ARG A 186 -16.73 1.18 -2.68
CA ARG A 186 -17.80 2.12 -3.00
C ARG A 186 -19.11 1.36 -3.09
N ILE A 187 -20.10 1.81 -2.33
CA ILE A 187 -21.40 1.16 -2.21
C ILE A 187 -22.51 2.10 -2.73
N SER A 188 -23.55 1.55 -3.34
CA SER A 188 -24.79 2.27 -3.69
C SER A 188 -25.99 1.34 -3.69
N PHE A 189 -27.17 1.92 -3.89
CA PHE A 189 -28.40 1.18 -4.12
C PHE A 189 -28.88 1.38 -5.55
N ARG A 190 -29.20 0.26 -6.20
CA ARG A 190 -29.89 0.20 -7.49
C ARG A 190 -31.36 -0.13 -7.25
N THR A 191 -32.24 0.71 -7.76
CA THR A 191 -33.69 0.51 -7.65
C THR A 191 -34.31 0.27 -9.02
N THR A 192 -35.26 -0.65 -9.13
CA THR A 192 -36.03 -0.90 -10.36
C THR A 192 -37.49 -0.59 -10.12
N ASP A 193 -38.13 0.21 -10.99
CA ASP A 193 -39.56 0.50 -10.91
C ASP A 193 -40.43 -0.54 -11.65
N ALA A 194 -41.74 -0.35 -11.62
CA ALA A 194 -42.71 -1.25 -12.28
C ALA A 194 -42.57 -1.31 -13.80
N SER A 195 -41.95 -0.30 -14.43
CA SER A 195 -41.67 -0.29 -15.87
C SER A 195 -40.38 -1.04 -16.23
N GLY A 196 -39.65 -1.54 -15.24
CA GLY A 196 -38.33 -2.16 -15.42
C GLY A 196 -37.20 -1.15 -15.52
N ARG A 197 -37.46 0.15 -15.32
CA ARG A 197 -36.42 1.19 -15.37
C ARG A 197 -35.58 1.13 -14.10
N THR A 198 -34.26 1.06 -14.28
CA THR A 198 -33.28 1.08 -13.19
C THR A 198 -32.78 2.50 -12.93
N SER A 199 -32.47 2.79 -11.67
CA SER A 199 -31.77 4.00 -11.24
C SER A 199 -30.70 3.63 -10.23
N ASN A 200 -29.48 4.14 -10.44
CA ASN A 200 -28.37 4.01 -9.49
C ASN A 200 -28.24 5.33 -8.73
N GLN A 201 -28.47 5.31 -7.42
CA GLN A 201 -28.20 6.46 -6.57
C GLN A 201 -26.78 6.34 -6.02
N TRP A 202 -25.80 6.83 -6.77
CA TRP A 202 -24.43 6.95 -6.29
C TRP A 202 -24.30 8.18 -5.39
N ASP A 203 -24.14 7.96 -4.09
CA ASP A 203 -23.80 9.00 -3.14
C ASP A 203 -22.35 8.80 -2.68
N PRO A 204 -21.42 9.76 -2.92
CA PRO A 204 -20.04 9.68 -2.45
C PRO A 204 -19.89 9.47 -0.94
N SER A 205 -20.92 9.76 -0.15
CA SER A 205 -20.96 9.47 1.29
C SER A 205 -21.02 7.98 1.63
N SER A 206 -21.09 7.08 0.65
CA SER A 206 -21.18 5.62 0.84
C SER A 206 -19.86 4.89 0.50
N ASP A 207 -18.75 5.63 0.43
CA ASP A 207 -17.41 5.06 0.30
C ASP A 207 -16.89 4.63 1.68
N ALA A 208 -16.46 3.37 1.80
CA ALA A 208 -15.66 2.90 2.92
C ALA A 208 -14.21 2.77 2.52
N SER A 209 -13.30 3.18 3.39
CA SER A 209 -11.90 2.83 3.19
C SER A 209 -11.67 1.38 3.61
N ILE A 210 -10.95 0.64 2.77
CA ILE A 210 -10.60 -0.74 3.08
C ILE A 210 -9.34 -0.70 3.93
N ALA A 211 -9.51 -0.98 5.22
CA ALA A 211 -8.42 -1.47 6.04
C ALA A 211 -7.97 -2.79 5.40
N SER A 212 -6.78 -2.77 4.82
CA SER A 212 -6.14 -4.02 4.41
C SER A 212 -6.12 -4.95 5.63
N ALA A 213 -6.37 -6.24 5.40
CA ALA A 213 -6.14 -7.29 6.39
C ALA A 213 -4.68 -7.29 6.88
N ASP A 214 -3.81 -6.64 6.12
CA ASP A 214 -2.35 -6.59 6.22
C ASP A 214 -1.94 -5.27 6.89
N GLY A 215 -2.28 -5.19 8.15
CA GLY A 215 -1.73 -4.25 9.10
C GLY A 215 -1.75 -4.89 10.47
N ALA A 216 -0.83 -4.49 11.34
CA ALA A 216 -0.95 -4.89 12.74
C ALA A 216 -1.82 -3.89 13.48
N THR A 217 -2.73 -4.41 14.30
CA THR A 217 -3.35 -3.63 15.37
C THR A 217 -2.61 -3.92 16.66
N VAL A 218 -2.01 -2.89 17.24
CA VAL A 218 -1.42 -2.97 18.58
C VAL A 218 -2.40 -2.39 19.57
N SER A 219 -2.96 -3.26 20.41
CA SER A 219 -3.98 -2.93 21.40
C SER A 219 -3.37 -2.76 22.79
N PHE A 220 -3.77 -1.70 23.48
CA PHE A 220 -3.40 -1.36 24.85
C PHE A 220 -4.69 -1.26 25.66
N THR A 221 -4.98 -2.30 26.43
CA THR A 221 -6.24 -2.45 27.17
C THR A 221 -6.17 -1.82 28.58
N ASP A 222 -7.33 -1.60 29.19
CA ASP A 222 -7.49 -1.01 30.52
C ASP A 222 -6.84 -1.83 31.66
N ASP A 223 -6.77 -3.15 31.49
CA ASP A 223 -6.04 -4.10 32.36
C ASP A 223 -4.51 -4.10 32.16
N PHE A 224 -3.99 -3.07 31.47
CA PHE A 224 -2.58 -2.85 31.16
C PHE A 224 -1.94 -3.92 30.25
N GLN A 225 -2.73 -4.80 29.63
CA GLN A 225 -2.19 -5.73 28.64
C GLN A 225 -1.85 -5.01 27.33
N THR A 226 -0.94 -5.64 26.59
CA THR A 226 -0.56 -5.21 25.24
C THR A 226 -0.68 -6.40 24.32
N GLN A 227 -1.46 -6.26 23.25
CA GLN A 227 -1.73 -7.32 22.29
C GLN A 227 -1.41 -6.84 20.89
N VAL A 228 -0.89 -7.73 20.04
CA VAL A 228 -0.66 -7.47 18.63
C VAL A 228 -1.53 -8.44 17.84
N ASP A 229 -2.49 -7.90 17.09
CA ASP A 229 -3.25 -8.66 16.11
C ASP A 229 -2.73 -8.36 14.71
N GLY A 230 -2.63 -9.38 13.86
CA GLY A 230 -1.95 -9.31 12.57
C GLY A 230 -0.42 -9.35 12.63
N THR A 231 0.24 -9.17 11.49
CA THR A 231 1.70 -9.09 11.40
C THR A 231 2.13 -7.66 11.17
N LEU A 232 2.95 -7.10 12.06
CA LEU A 232 3.51 -5.78 11.85
C LEU A 232 4.61 -5.88 10.80
N ARG A 233 4.47 -5.18 9.67
CA ARG A 233 5.45 -5.23 8.58
C ARG A 233 5.78 -3.84 8.05
N ALA A 234 6.98 -3.72 7.51
CA ALA A 234 7.42 -2.50 6.86
C ALA A 234 6.52 -2.19 5.65
N GLY A 235 6.11 -0.93 5.49
CA GLY A 235 5.22 -0.51 4.41
C GLY A 235 3.72 -0.71 4.68
N ASP A 236 3.36 -1.53 5.68
CA ASP A 236 1.97 -1.82 6.04
C ASP A 236 1.40 -0.73 6.97
N LYS A 237 0.11 -0.85 7.30
CA LYS A 237 -0.56 0.03 8.26
C LYS A 237 -0.36 -0.51 9.68
N LEU A 238 0.07 0.34 10.59
CA LEU A 238 0.02 0.09 12.03
C LEU A 238 -1.17 0.87 12.60
N GLN A 239 -2.10 0.16 13.21
CA GLN A 239 -3.21 0.74 13.96
C GLN A 239 -2.93 0.60 15.45
N LEU A 240 -3.13 1.66 16.22
CA LEU A 240 -2.96 1.61 17.67
C LEU A 240 -4.35 1.64 18.27
N ALA A 241 -4.77 0.59 18.98
CA ALA A 241 -6.01 0.61 19.74
C ALA A 241 -5.67 0.93 21.20
N TYR A 242 -5.97 2.14 21.67
CA TYR A 242 -5.60 2.57 23.03
C TYR A 242 -6.82 2.83 23.91
N ASP A 243 -6.92 2.14 25.04
CA ASP A 243 -7.96 2.35 26.03
C ASP A 243 -7.66 3.57 26.91
N GLN A 244 -8.56 4.56 26.89
CA GLN A 244 -8.39 5.81 27.63
C GLN A 244 -8.34 5.63 29.16
N ASP A 245 -8.96 4.57 29.71
CA ASP A 245 -9.04 4.36 31.15
C ASP A 245 -7.67 3.94 31.74
N ARG A 246 -6.78 3.40 30.90
CA ARG A 246 -5.39 3.09 31.26
C ARG A 246 -4.62 4.35 31.68
N LEU A 247 -4.67 5.38 30.85
CA LEU A 247 -4.03 6.68 31.12
C LEU A 247 -4.70 7.43 32.28
N LYS A 248 -6.04 7.32 32.40
CA LYS A 248 -6.79 7.85 33.55
C LYS A 248 -6.36 7.21 34.87
N SER A 249 -6.15 5.90 34.89
CA SER A 249 -5.63 5.18 36.06
C SER A 249 -4.25 5.69 36.45
N LEU A 250 -3.34 5.85 35.47
CA LEU A 250 -2.02 6.45 35.69
C LEU A 250 -2.06 7.93 36.10
N ALA A 251 -3.12 8.65 35.78
CA ALA A 251 -3.35 10.04 36.20
C ALA A 251 -4.07 10.17 37.56
N GLY A 252 -4.13 9.09 38.36
CA GLY A 252 -4.80 9.09 39.67
C GLY A 252 -6.32 9.21 39.56
N GLY A 253 -6.91 8.64 38.50
CA GLY A 253 -8.36 8.65 38.24
C GLY A 253 -8.86 9.87 37.48
N LYS A 254 -8.01 10.85 37.18
CA LYS A 254 -8.36 12.04 36.39
C LYS A 254 -8.36 11.74 34.90
N THR A 255 -9.41 12.12 34.19
CA THR A 255 -9.47 11.96 32.74
C THR A 255 -8.54 12.98 32.08
N PRO A 256 -7.54 12.56 31.28
CA PRO A 256 -6.70 13.48 30.53
C PRO A 256 -7.53 14.28 29.51
N SER A 257 -7.28 15.58 29.39
CA SER A 257 -7.90 16.46 28.39
C SER A 257 -7.21 16.42 27.02
N GLU A 258 -5.96 15.96 27.00
CA GLU A 258 -5.16 15.76 25.81
C GLU A 258 -4.48 14.40 25.92
N VAL A 259 -4.66 13.56 24.92
CA VAL A 259 -3.94 12.28 24.80
C VAL A 259 -3.21 12.27 23.47
N VAL A 260 -1.94 11.91 23.48
CA VAL A 260 -1.08 11.84 22.29
C VAL A 260 -0.39 10.49 22.24
N ALA A 261 -0.54 9.75 21.14
CA ALA A 261 0.29 8.60 20.84
C ALA A 261 1.60 9.06 20.19
N CYS A 262 2.72 8.61 20.72
CA CYS A 262 4.05 8.88 20.19
C CYS A 262 4.58 7.59 19.57
N VAL A 263 4.98 7.64 18.28
CA VAL A 263 5.44 6.48 17.52
C VAL A 263 6.80 6.77 16.91
N SER A 264 7.82 6.00 17.29
CA SER A 264 9.18 6.08 16.75
C SER A 264 9.50 4.80 15.98
N PHE A 265 10.11 4.92 14.81
CA PHE A 265 10.60 3.78 14.02
C PHE A 265 12.12 3.80 14.04
N ASN A 266 12.76 2.67 14.30
CA ASN A 266 14.23 2.54 14.30
C ASN A 266 14.96 3.57 15.20
N GLY A 267 14.33 4.02 16.29
CA GLY A 267 14.89 5.02 17.20
C GLY A 267 14.88 6.47 16.69
N GLU A 268 14.27 6.74 15.52
CA GLU A 268 14.12 8.09 14.99
C GLU A 268 13.21 8.96 15.87
N PRO A 269 13.26 10.31 15.76
CA PRO A 269 12.34 11.20 16.47
C PRO A 269 10.88 10.78 16.29
N PRO A 270 10.07 10.76 17.37
CA PRO A 270 8.71 10.23 17.31
C PRO A 270 7.78 11.11 16.48
N LEU A 271 6.86 10.44 15.80
CA LEU A 271 5.65 11.04 15.26
C LEU A 271 4.61 11.13 16.37
N GLU A 272 4.04 12.32 16.58
CA GLU A 272 2.98 12.55 17.56
C GLU A 272 1.60 12.55 16.88
N PHE A 273 0.68 11.73 17.38
CA PHE A 273 -0.69 11.62 16.91
C PHE A 273 -1.65 12.02 18.04
N PRO A 274 -2.32 13.18 17.96
CA PRO A 274 -3.36 13.52 18.92
C PRO A 274 -4.50 12.50 18.81
N LEU A 275 -4.93 11.98 19.96
CA LEU A 275 -6.05 11.07 20.06
C LEU A 275 -7.27 11.89 20.42
N ASP A 276 -8.14 12.12 19.45
CA ASP A 276 -9.37 12.86 19.67
C ASP A 276 -10.26 12.09 20.66
N LEU A 277 -10.44 12.66 21.85
CA LEU A 277 -11.39 12.26 22.88
C LEU A 277 -12.81 12.49 22.38
N GLN A 278 -13.24 11.73 21.38
CA GLN A 278 -14.66 11.64 21.08
C GLN A 278 -15.30 10.86 22.22
N SER A 279 -15.94 11.60 23.14
CA SER A 279 -16.84 11.02 24.14
C SER A 279 -17.86 10.15 23.39
N GLN A 280 -17.70 8.83 23.44
CA GLN A 280 -18.76 7.94 23.02
C GLN A 280 -19.95 8.17 23.95
N ASP A 281 -21.11 8.48 23.36
CA ASP A 281 -22.38 8.60 24.07
C ASP A 281 -22.64 7.32 24.86
N GLY A 282 -22.39 7.35 26.18
CA GLY A 282 -22.58 6.19 27.06
C GLY A 282 -21.58 6.04 28.21
N GLY A 283 -20.54 6.86 28.30
CA GLY A 283 -19.65 6.89 29.48
C GLY A 283 -18.72 5.69 29.66
N LYS A 284 -18.72 4.74 28.71
CA LYS A 284 -17.65 3.74 28.57
C LYS A 284 -16.59 4.30 27.62
N GLY A 285 -15.32 4.19 28.01
CA GLY A 285 -14.23 4.67 27.19
C GLY A 285 -14.15 3.92 25.88
N GLY A 286 -14.22 4.66 24.77
CA GLY A 286 -13.88 4.11 23.46
C GLY A 286 -12.37 3.92 23.36
N ALA A 287 -11.94 2.92 22.61
CA ALA A 287 -10.54 2.80 22.21
C ALA A 287 -10.25 3.84 21.11
N PHE A 288 -9.14 4.56 21.24
CA PHE A 288 -8.61 5.38 20.15
C PHE A 288 -8.00 4.48 19.09
N MET A 289 -8.16 4.83 17.82
CA MET A 289 -7.63 4.05 16.71
C MET A 289 -6.84 4.89 15.69
N PRO A 290 -5.80 5.67 16.10
CA PRO A 290 -4.92 6.31 15.14
C PRO A 290 -4.25 5.23 14.28
N SER A 291 -3.86 5.63 13.08
CA SER A 291 -3.09 4.74 12.22
C SER A 291 -1.95 5.48 11.55
N VAL A 292 -0.85 4.76 11.41
CA VAL A 292 0.39 5.24 10.81
C VAL A 292 0.87 4.21 9.80
N ARG A 293 1.42 4.67 8.68
CA ARG A 293 2.08 3.78 7.73
C ARG A 293 3.48 3.48 8.26
N VAL A 294 3.79 2.20 8.43
CA VAL A 294 5.11 1.75 8.85
C VAL A 294 6.10 2.05 7.72
N PRO A 295 7.23 2.75 7.98
CA PRO A 295 8.26 2.98 6.98
C PRO A 295 8.76 1.67 6.36
N PHE A 296 9.18 1.69 5.10
CA PHE A 296 9.66 0.50 4.39
C PHE A 296 10.98 -0.06 4.94
N GLU A 297 11.76 0.79 5.60
CA GLU A 297 13.01 0.49 6.29
C GLU A 297 12.82 0.16 7.77
N ALA A 298 11.61 0.26 8.32
CA ALA A 298 11.39 0.01 9.74
C ALA A 298 11.68 -1.48 10.05
N THR A 299 12.58 -1.70 10.99
CA THR A 299 12.91 -2.99 11.61
C THR A 299 12.31 -3.10 13.00
N ASP A 300 12.03 -1.96 13.63
CA ASP A 300 11.35 -1.85 14.91
C ASP A 300 10.43 -0.62 14.96
N VAL A 301 9.45 -0.69 15.84
CA VAL A 301 8.63 0.45 16.24
C VAL A 301 8.55 0.51 17.76
N GLN A 302 8.60 1.72 18.29
CA GLN A 302 8.38 2.03 19.69
C GLN A 302 7.16 2.92 19.81
N VAL A 303 6.28 2.60 20.75
CA VAL A 303 5.05 3.33 21.02
C VAL A 303 5.01 3.72 22.48
N TRP A 304 4.53 4.92 22.77
CA TRP A 304 4.16 5.35 24.13
C TRP A 304 3.07 6.42 24.06
N PHE A 305 2.43 6.69 25.18
CA PHE A 305 1.32 7.63 25.24
C PHE A 305 1.58 8.71 26.27
N ARG A 306 1.23 9.95 25.92
CA ARG A 306 1.27 11.12 26.78
C ARG A 306 -0.15 11.56 27.06
N GLY A 307 -0.50 11.75 28.33
CA GLY A 307 -1.77 12.33 28.74
C GLY A 307 -1.55 13.58 29.58
N LYS A 308 -2.32 14.64 29.33
CA LYS A 308 -2.33 15.85 30.18
C LYS A 308 -3.64 15.92 30.95
N ALA A 309 -3.56 15.96 32.28
CA ALA A 309 -4.70 16.16 33.18
C ALA A 309 -4.38 17.31 34.14
N ASP A 310 -5.17 18.39 34.07
CA ASP A 310 -4.87 19.67 34.73
C ASP A 310 -3.45 20.17 34.34
N ASP A 311 -2.62 20.51 35.34
CA ASP A 311 -1.22 20.89 35.16
C ASP A 311 -0.24 19.71 35.17
N ASN A 312 -0.75 18.47 35.31
CA ASN A 312 0.10 17.28 35.37
C ASN A 312 0.16 16.54 34.02
N THR A 313 1.36 16.09 33.65
CA THR A 313 1.57 15.23 32.48
C THR A 313 1.88 13.83 32.97
N THR A 314 1.11 12.85 32.51
CA THR A 314 1.33 11.44 32.79
C THR A 314 1.72 10.70 31.51
N TRP A 315 2.41 9.57 31.69
CA TRP A 315 2.98 8.79 30.61
C TRP A 315 2.63 7.32 30.77
N ASP A 316 2.23 6.70 29.68
CA ASP A 316 2.12 5.26 29.56
C ASP A 316 3.19 4.78 28.60
N SER A 317 4.32 4.36 29.18
CA SER A 317 5.56 4.08 28.46
C SER A 317 6.24 2.80 28.96
N ALA A 318 5.46 1.83 29.43
CA ALA A 318 6.01 0.61 30.04
C ALA A 318 7.10 0.92 31.10
N ASN A 319 6.80 1.85 32.03
CA ASN A 319 7.74 2.34 33.03
C ASN A 319 9.02 2.97 32.44
N GLY A 320 8.89 3.76 31.38
CA GLY A 320 9.99 4.47 30.72
C GLY A 320 10.77 3.65 29.69
N GLN A 321 10.37 2.41 29.40
CA GLN A 321 11.01 1.56 28.40
C GLN A 321 10.43 1.71 26.99
N ASN A 322 9.25 2.32 26.88
CA ASN A 322 8.36 2.33 25.72
C ASN A 322 7.92 0.91 25.29
N PHE A 323 6.80 0.82 24.59
CA PHE A 323 6.33 -0.45 24.04
C PHE A 323 7.05 -0.71 22.72
N LYS A 324 7.87 -1.76 22.66
CA LYS A 324 8.70 -2.08 21.49
C LYS A 324 8.13 -3.28 20.74
N PHE A 325 8.06 -3.17 19.42
CA PHE A 325 7.58 -4.23 18.54
C PHE A 325 8.54 -4.40 17.36
N SER A 326 8.85 -5.65 17.01
CA SER A 326 9.63 -5.94 15.81
C SER A 326 8.76 -5.75 14.58
N VAL A 327 9.29 -5.05 13.58
CA VAL A 327 8.65 -4.87 12.28
C VAL A 327 9.20 -5.93 11.34
N GLY A 328 8.32 -6.81 10.85
CA GLY A 328 8.63 -7.78 9.83
C GLY A 328 9.02 -7.11 8.51
N VAL A 329 9.71 -7.86 7.64
CA VAL A 329 10.06 -7.38 6.30
C VAL A 329 8.82 -6.96 5.51
N THR A 330 9.02 -6.06 4.56
CA THR A 330 7.98 -5.61 3.62
C THR A 330 7.24 -6.81 3.05
N ARG A 331 5.91 -6.71 2.91
CA ARG A 331 5.07 -7.76 2.33
C ARG A 331 5.60 -8.15 0.93
N ASP A 332 6.29 -9.29 0.84
CA ASP A 332 6.81 -9.86 -0.41
C ASP A 332 5.69 -10.30 -1.38
N ASP A 333 4.44 -10.41 -0.89
CA ASP A 333 3.32 -11.12 -1.51
C ASP A 333 2.10 -10.26 -1.91
N ALA A 334 2.04 -8.97 -1.59
CA ALA A 334 1.07 -8.11 -2.27
C ALA A 334 1.65 -7.80 -3.64
N GLU A 335 1.54 -8.70 -4.64
CA GLU A 335 2.06 -8.47 -5.99
C GLU A 335 1.42 -7.21 -6.59
N PRO A 336 2.08 -6.05 -6.58
CA PRO A 336 1.44 -4.87 -7.14
C PRO A 336 1.68 -4.98 -8.65
N GLY A 337 0.73 -4.59 -9.50
CA GLY A 337 0.75 -4.87 -10.94
C GLY A 337 2.06 -4.54 -11.69
N TRP A 338 2.92 -3.70 -11.11
CA TRP A 338 4.29 -3.44 -11.56
C TRP A 338 5.19 -4.69 -11.55
N LYS A 339 5.05 -5.65 -10.63
CA LYS A 339 5.88 -6.87 -10.59
C LYS A 339 5.63 -7.69 -11.85
N ASN A 340 4.35 -7.87 -12.19
CA ASN A 340 3.92 -8.52 -13.43
C ASN A 340 4.29 -7.72 -14.68
N GLU A 341 4.40 -6.39 -14.61
CA GLU A 341 4.92 -5.56 -15.70
C GLU A 341 6.43 -5.78 -15.89
N LEU A 342 7.21 -5.79 -14.81
CA LEU A 342 8.65 -6.06 -14.84
C LEU A 342 8.95 -7.45 -15.40
N LEU A 343 8.24 -8.47 -14.93
CA LEU A 343 8.39 -9.85 -15.41
C LEU A 343 8.04 -10.01 -16.89
N ARG A 344 7.10 -9.22 -17.41
CA ARG A 344 6.75 -9.19 -18.83
C ARG A 344 7.68 -8.30 -19.67
N SER A 345 8.54 -7.52 -19.02
CA SER A 345 9.42 -6.58 -19.70
C SER A 345 10.56 -7.31 -20.39
N LYS A 346 10.70 -7.13 -21.70
CA LYS A 346 11.88 -7.57 -22.47
C LYS A 346 13.17 -6.83 -22.08
N SER A 347 13.08 -5.86 -21.17
CA SER A 347 14.21 -5.07 -20.69
C SER A 347 15.12 -5.86 -19.74
N PHE A 348 14.57 -6.83 -19.02
CA PHE A 348 15.22 -7.55 -17.92
C PHE A 348 15.02 -9.06 -18.09
N PRO A 349 15.61 -9.67 -19.13
CA PRO A 349 15.37 -11.08 -19.48
C PRO A 349 15.79 -12.08 -18.39
N ASN A 350 16.70 -11.68 -17.49
CA ASN A 350 17.20 -12.52 -16.42
C ASN A 350 16.38 -12.41 -15.12
N LEU A 351 15.45 -11.46 -15.05
CA LEU A 351 14.65 -11.16 -13.86
C LEU A 351 13.43 -12.08 -13.82
N THR A 352 13.44 -13.08 -12.93
CA THR A 352 12.34 -14.03 -12.73
C THR A 352 11.65 -13.78 -11.38
N ALA A 353 10.43 -14.29 -11.20
CA ALA A 353 9.56 -13.95 -10.07
C ALA A 353 10.15 -14.30 -8.69
N ASP A 354 11.02 -15.32 -8.67
CA ASP A 354 11.78 -15.83 -7.52
C ASP A 354 13.11 -15.11 -7.28
N LYS A 355 13.57 -14.30 -8.24
CA LYS A 355 14.88 -13.62 -8.19
C LYS A 355 14.81 -12.19 -7.67
N PHE A 356 13.63 -11.65 -7.44
CA PHE A 356 13.49 -10.31 -6.86
C PHE A 356 12.21 -10.12 -6.07
N VAL A 357 12.28 -9.15 -5.16
CA VAL A 357 11.16 -8.69 -4.34
C VAL A 357 11.12 -7.16 -4.33
N GLY A 358 9.94 -6.58 -4.17
CA GLY A 358 9.78 -5.14 -4.00
C GLY A 358 10.02 -4.76 -2.54
N ILE A 359 10.98 -3.87 -2.29
CA ILE A 359 11.35 -3.43 -0.94
C ILE A 359 11.09 -1.93 -0.71
N GLY A 360 10.50 -1.24 -1.68
CA GLY A 360 10.11 0.16 -1.53
C GLY A 360 9.25 0.66 -2.68
N PRO A 361 8.54 1.78 -2.50
CA PRO A 361 7.46 2.19 -3.38
C PRO A 361 7.96 2.72 -4.73
N ALA A 362 7.08 2.74 -5.73
CA ALA A 362 7.27 3.56 -6.92
C ALA A 362 7.29 5.05 -6.52
N SER A 363 8.24 5.80 -7.05
CA SER A 363 8.47 7.20 -6.66
C SER A 363 9.33 7.88 -7.71
N GLN A 364 9.01 9.13 -8.01
CA GLN A 364 9.78 10.00 -8.90
C GLN A 364 10.81 10.87 -8.15
N ARG A 365 10.82 10.83 -6.81
CA ARG A 365 11.66 11.71 -5.99
C ARG A 365 13.14 11.40 -6.11
N TYR A 366 13.49 10.12 -6.25
CA TYR A 366 14.86 9.63 -6.35
C TYR A 366 14.95 8.50 -7.37
N ASN A 367 16.17 8.26 -7.87
CA ASN A 367 16.48 7.21 -8.84
C ASN A 367 17.47 6.18 -8.28
N CYS A 368 17.97 5.28 -9.14
CA CYS A 368 18.93 4.24 -8.74
C CYS A 368 20.24 4.79 -8.20
N ILE A 369 20.76 5.88 -8.74
CA ILE A 369 22.04 6.44 -8.30
C ILE A 369 21.86 7.14 -6.97
N ALA A 370 20.81 7.95 -6.81
CA ALA A 370 20.45 8.53 -5.53
C ALA A 370 20.30 7.45 -4.44
N TRP A 371 19.64 6.33 -4.78
CA TRP A 371 19.54 5.16 -3.89
C TRP A 371 20.91 4.63 -3.45
N THR A 372 21.87 4.44 -4.37
CA THR A 372 23.22 3.97 -4.02
C THR A 372 24.02 4.94 -3.15
N LEU A 373 23.60 6.21 -3.08
CA LEU A 373 24.21 7.24 -2.22
C LEU A 373 23.49 7.37 -0.87
N GLY A 374 22.44 6.57 -0.62
CA GLY A 374 21.58 6.73 0.55
C GLY A 374 20.63 7.92 0.46
N ASN A 375 20.48 8.54 -0.71
CA ASN A 375 19.65 9.72 -0.91
C ASN A 375 18.27 9.35 -1.48
N ARG A 376 17.21 9.67 -0.73
CA ARG A 376 15.82 9.35 -1.07
C ARG A 376 14.98 10.58 -1.43
N ASN A 377 15.58 11.77 -1.39
CA ASN A 377 14.86 13.04 -1.48
C ASN A 377 15.14 13.81 -2.77
N GLU A 378 16.15 13.42 -3.54
CA GLU A 378 16.46 14.04 -4.81
C GLU A 378 16.90 13.05 -5.89
N TRP A 379 16.82 13.52 -7.13
CA TRP A 379 17.28 12.79 -8.29
C TRP A 379 18.77 13.09 -8.54
N VAL A 380 19.62 12.06 -8.51
CA VAL A 380 21.06 12.22 -8.73
C VAL A 380 21.46 11.56 -10.05
N TRP A 381 22.14 12.28 -10.93
CA TRP A 381 22.69 11.69 -12.16
C TRP A 381 23.91 12.49 -12.63
N PRO A 382 25.14 11.99 -12.42
CA PRO A 382 26.36 12.79 -12.64
C PRO A 382 26.73 12.95 -14.12
N GLY A 383 26.19 12.11 -15.00
CA GLY A 383 26.56 12.05 -16.41
C GLY A 383 26.26 10.68 -17.00
N THR A 384 26.86 10.34 -18.14
CA THR A 384 26.66 9.04 -18.79
C THR A 384 27.95 8.23 -18.91
N ARG A 385 29.10 8.80 -18.55
CA ARG A 385 30.41 8.14 -18.68
C ARG A 385 30.83 7.56 -17.34
N VAL A 386 31.56 6.44 -17.35
CA VAL A 386 32.06 5.81 -16.11
C VAL A 386 32.87 6.80 -15.26
N GLU A 387 33.65 7.68 -15.88
CA GLU A 387 34.47 8.67 -15.17
C GLU A 387 33.64 9.69 -14.36
N ASP A 388 32.39 9.97 -14.76
CA ASP A 388 31.49 10.87 -14.03
C ASP A 388 31.04 10.21 -12.71
N PHE A 389 30.80 8.90 -12.75
CA PHE A 389 30.45 8.10 -11.58
C PHE A 389 31.66 7.85 -10.69
N ASP A 390 32.86 7.67 -11.26
CA ASP A 390 34.09 7.55 -10.48
C ASP A 390 34.28 8.78 -9.57
N LYS A 391 34.07 9.99 -10.10
CA LYS A 391 34.13 11.24 -9.32
C LYS A 391 33.05 11.31 -8.25
N LEU A 392 31.81 10.98 -8.60
CA LEU A 392 30.67 11.00 -7.66
C LEU A 392 30.90 10.05 -6.48
N TYR A 393 31.28 8.80 -6.74
CA TYR A 393 31.49 7.81 -5.69
C TYR A 393 32.77 8.09 -4.87
N ALA A 394 33.82 8.63 -5.49
CA ALA A 394 35.02 9.07 -4.77
C ALA A 394 34.70 10.15 -3.72
N GLN A 395 33.79 11.09 -4.02
CA GLN A 395 33.33 12.09 -3.04
C GLN A 395 32.63 11.48 -1.82
N GLN A 396 32.10 10.26 -1.96
CA GLN A 396 31.45 9.49 -0.89
C GLN A 396 32.41 8.50 -0.21
N GLY A 397 33.72 8.59 -0.49
CA GLY A 397 34.74 7.73 0.09
C GLY A 397 34.86 6.34 -0.55
N TYR A 398 34.15 6.09 -1.64
CA TYR A 398 34.31 4.84 -2.39
C TYR A 398 35.56 4.85 -3.26
N LYS A 399 36.11 3.66 -3.49
CA LYS A 399 37.20 3.40 -4.43
C LYS A 399 36.73 2.42 -5.50
N PRO A 400 37.01 2.68 -6.79
CA PRO A 400 36.73 1.70 -7.84
C PRO A 400 37.63 0.47 -7.65
N LEU A 401 37.10 -0.70 -7.94
CA LEU A 401 37.90 -1.92 -8.10
C LEU A 401 38.43 -2.02 -9.53
N ASP A 402 39.62 -2.62 -9.66
CA ASP A 402 40.22 -2.95 -10.97
C ASP A 402 39.52 -4.15 -11.64
N THR A 403 38.72 -4.90 -10.87
CA THR A 403 37.95 -6.07 -11.32
C THR A 403 36.46 -5.90 -11.02
N LEU A 404 35.62 -6.69 -11.69
CA LEU A 404 34.19 -6.79 -11.38
C LEU A 404 33.94 -7.79 -10.24
N ASP A 405 34.58 -7.57 -9.09
CA ASP A 405 34.39 -8.44 -7.92
C ASP A 405 33.05 -8.18 -7.22
N LEU A 406 32.06 -9.00 -7.61
CA LEU A 406 30.71 -9.02 -7.06
C LEU A 406 30.55 -9.98 -5.86
N SER A 407 31.65 -10.54 -5.33
CA SER A 407 31.57 -11.38 -4.13
C SER A 407 31.06 -10.59 -2.92
N HIS A 408 30.34 -11.25 -2.02
CA HIS A 408 29.86 -10.62 -0.79
C HIS A 408 31.00 -10.53 0.24
N ASP A 409 31.24 -9.30 0.72
CA ASP A 409 32.10 -9.03 1.87
C ASP A 409 31.28 -8.21 2.88
N PRO A 410 30.94 -8.78 4.05
CA PRO A 410 30.10 -8.09 5.04
C PRO A 410 30.76 -6.83 5.62
N THR A 411 32.09 -6.72 5.53
CA THR A 411 32.83 -5.56 6.03
C THR A 411 32.86 -4.38 5.05
N MET A 412 32.41 -4.62 3.81
CA MET A 412 32.44 -3.64 2.74
C MET A 412 31.04 -3.32 2.25
N GLU A 413 30.81 -2.05 1.93
CA GLU A 413 29.67 -1.62 1.14
C GLU A 413 30.09 -1.59 -0.33
N LYS A 414 29.35 -2.33 -1.18
CA LYS A 414 29.64 -2.44 -2.62
C LYS A 414 28.54 -1.79 -3.43
N VAL A 415 28.92 -0.91 -4.36
CA VAL A 415 28.04 -0.38 -5.40
C VAL A 415 28.48 -0.91 -6.75
N VAL A 416 27.53 -1.40 -7.55
CA VAL A 416 27.77 -1.78 -8.95
C VAL A 416 27.02 -0.80 -9.85
N ILE A 417 27.69 -0.33 -10.90
CA ILE A 417 27.03 0.38 -11.99
C ILE A 417 26.96 -0.48 -13.24
N TYR A 418 25.89 -0.27 -13.99
CA TYR A 418 25.62 -0.95 -15.25
C TYR A 418 25.80 0.01 -16.39
N GLY A 419 26.23 -0.52 -17.53
CA GLY A 419 26.18 0.25 -18.75
C GLY A 419 26.15 -0.62 -19.99
N ARG A 420 25.90 0.06 -21.10
CA ARG A 420 25.76 -0.56 -22.42
C ARG A 420 26.57 0.19 -23.45
N LYS A 421 26.87 -0.49 -24.56
CA LYS A 421 27.45 0.18 -25.74
C LYS A 421 26.46 1.23 -26.26
N PRO A 422 26.94 2.38 -26.77
CA PRO A 422 26.09 3.37 -27.42
C PRO A 422 25.22 2.76 -28.51
N VAL A 423 24.01 3.29 -28.68
CA VAL A 423 23.08 2.84 -29.73
C VAL A 423 23.68 3.03 -31.14
N THR A 424 24.53 4.04 -31.31
CA THR A 424 25.27 4.32 -32.54
C THR A 424 26.33 3.26 -32.87
N GLY A 425 26.66 2.37 -31.94
CA GLY A 425 27.76 1.40 -32.05
C GLY A 425 29.15 2.02 -31.89
N ASN A 426 29.28 3.34 -32.06
CA ASN A 426 30.52 4.09 -31.95
C ASN A 426 30.42 5.07 -30.76
N GLY A 427 31.37 4.99 -29.84
CA GLY A 427 31.48 5.90 -28.70
C GLY A 427 31.84 5.20 -27.38
N PRO A 428 32.02 5.98 -26.30
CA PRO A 428 32.30 5.44 -24.97
C PRO A 428 31.08 4.69 -24.42
N LEU A 429 31.31 3.76 -23.50
CA LEU A 429 30.25 3.05 -22.80
C LEU A 429 29.31 4.04 -22.06
N GLU A 430 28.00 3.81 -22.16
CA GLU A 430 26.98 4.62 -21.50
C GLU A 430 26.49 3.93 -20.23
N VAL A 431 26.69 4.56 -19.07
CA VAL A 431 26.12 4.14 -17.79
C VAL A 431 24.61 4.38 -17.79
N THR A 432 23.86 3.41 -17.28
CA THR A 432 22.40 3.36 -17.38
C THR A 432 21.70 3.07 -16.05
N HIS A 433 22.41 2.49 -15.08
CA HIS A 433 21.82 2.04 -13.81
C HIS A 433 22.88 1.86 -12.73
N GLY A 434 22.44 1.80 -11.46
CA GLY A 434 23.28 1.45 -10.31
C GLY A 434 22.51 0.61 -9.30
N ALA A 435 23.22 -0.26 -8.60
CA ALA A 435 22.68 -1.09 -7.53
C ALA A 435 23.65 -1.15 -6.33
N LEU A 436 23.08 -1.23 -5.13
CA LEU A 436 23.80 -1.30 -3.86
C LEU A 436 23.69 -2.71 -3.27
N MET A 437 24.81 -3.32 -2.90
CA MET A 437 24.83 -4.62 -2.25
C MET A 437 24.45 -4.50 -0.76
N ASP A 438 23.41 -5.23 -0.35
CA ASP A 438 22.99 -5.33 1.05
C ASP A 438 23.87 -6.29 1.87
N GLU A 439 23.58 -6.37 3.17
CA GLU A 439 24.34 -7.18 4.14
C GLU A 439 24.24 -8.69 3.92
N GLN A 440 23.33 -9.15 3.05
CA GLN A 440 23.19 -10.56 2.69
C GLN A 440 23.85 -10.86 1.34
N GLY A 441 24.56 -9.89 0.75
CA GLY A 441 25.18 -10.04 -0.57
C GLY A 441 24.19 -9.94 -1.74
N ARG A 442 22.95 -9.55 -1.48
CA ARG A 442 21.95 -9.29 -2.53
C ARG A 442 22.06 -7.85 -2.99
N PHE A 443 21.45 -7.51 -4.12
CA PHE A 443 21.52 -6.17 -4.67
C PHE A 443 20.17 -5.46 -4.55
N THR A 444 20.21 -4.17 -4.23
CA THR A 444 19.04 -3.30 -4.13
C THR A 444 19.15 -2.18 -5.15
N SER A 445 18.09 -1.94 -5.90
CA SER A 445 18.09 -0.86 -6.88
C SER A 445 16.70 -0.37 -7.26
N LYS A 446 16.63 0.90 -7.65
CA LYS A 446 15.40 1.59 -8.03
C LYS A 446 15.21 1.51 -9.54
N ILE A 447 14.10 0.94 -10.03
CA ILE A 447 13.88 0.77 -11.47
C ILE A 447 13.35 2.06 -12.11
N GLY A 448 14.21 3.07 -12.28
CA GLY A 448 13.81 4.39 -12.75
C GLY A 448 12.81 5.05 -11.79
N THR A 449 11.58 5.33 -12.25
CA THR A 449 10.49 5.84 -11.40
C THR A 449 9.66 4.72 -10.75
N GLN A 450 9.86 3.47 -11.16
CA GLN A 450 9.18 2.28 -10.64
C GLN A 450 9.77 1.86 -9.27
N PRO A 451 9.24 0.84 -8.59
CA PRO A 451 9.65 0.45 -7.23
C PRO A 451 11.14 0.24 -7.01
N LEU A 452 11.51 0.34 -5.73
CA LEU A 452 12.78 -0.14 -5.24
C LEU A 452 12.66 -1.66 -5.09
N ILE A 453 13.57 -2.40 -5.70
CA ILE A 453 13.60 -3.86 -5.64
C ILE A 453 14.87 -4.35 -4.98
N ARG A 454 14.81 -5.54 -4.40
CA ARG A 454 15.95 -6.37 -4.05
C ARG A 454 16.01 -7.55 -5.01
N HIS A 455 17.18 -7.85 -5.54
CA HIS A 455 17.42 -8.96 -6.45
C HIS A 455 18.66 -9.77 -6.03
N ASN A 456 18.72 -11.04 -6.40
CA ASN A 456 19.67 -12.00 -5.85
C ASN A 456 21.10 -11.79 -6.36
N SER A 457 21.26 -11.34 -7.61
CA SER A 457 22.56 -11.14 -8.25
C SER A 457 22.58 -9.88 -9.10
N ALA A 458 23.76 -9.33 -9.37
CA ALA A 458 23.88 -8.20 -10.28
C ALA A 458 23.39 -8.56 -11.70
N ASP A 459 23.53 -9.82 -12.11
CA ASP A 459 23.14 -10.28 -13.45
C ASP A 459 21.62 -10.35 -13.67
N ASP A 460 20.81 -10.31 -12.60
CA ASP A 460 19.35 -10.36 -12.70
C ASP A 460 18.79 -9.15 -13.46
N LEU A 461 19.49 -8.02 -13.43
CA LEU A 461 19.12 -6.80 -14.16
C LEU A 461 19.88 -6.59 -15.47
N THR A 462 20.78 -7.53 -15.84
CA THR A 462 21.47 -7.50 -17.13
C THR A 462 20.46 -7.66 -18.25
N GLY A 463 20.52 -6.79 -19.26
CA GLY A 463 19.55 -6.79 -20.36
C GLY A 463 19.60 -5.58 -21.28
N PRO A 464 18.72 -5.49 -22.28
CA PRO A 464 18.76 -4.41 -23.28
C PRO A 464 18.64 -2.99 -22.71
N SER A 465 17.94 -2.84 -21.58
CA SER A 465 17.71 -1.53 -20.97
C SER A 465 18.90 -1.04 -20.15
N TYR A 466 19.51 -1.90 -19.33
CA TYR A 466 20.63 -1.52 -18.46
C TYR A 466 22.01 -1.97 -18.94
N GLY A 467 22.10 -2.88 -19.89
CA GLY A 467 23.38 -3.46 -20.30
C GLY A 467 23.87 -4.47 -19.27
N ALA A 468 25.15 -4.40 -18.89
CA ALA A 468 25.80 -5.32 -17.96
C ALA A 468 26.57 -4.55 -16.87
N PRO A 469 26.97 -5.19 -15.75
CA PRO A 469 27.90 -4.61 -14.79
C PRO A 469 29.20 -4.15 -15.47
N VAL A 470 29.64 -2.92 -15.18
CA VAL A 470 30.82 -2.30 -15.82
C VAL A 470 31.83 -1.73 -14.84
N ARG A 471 31.43 -1.43 -13.60
CA ARG A 471 32.34 -1.00 -12.52
C ARG A 471 31.74 -1.37 -11.17
N VAL A 472 32.62 -1.76 -10.24
CA VAL A 472 32.30 -1.96 -8.83
C VAL A 472 33.08 -0.92 -8.01
N TYR A 473 32.39 -0.31 -7.06
CA TYR A 473 32.93 0.64 -6.09
C TYR A 473 32.80 0.05 -4.70
N VAL A 474 33.82 0.23 -3.86
CA VAL A 474 33.81 -0.26 -2.48
C VAL A 474 34.21 0.82 -1.49
N ARG A 475 33.63 0.75 -0.30
CA ARG A 475 34.12 1.46 0.89
C ARG A 475 33.90 0.59 2.14
N PRO A 476 34.62 0.84 3.25
CA PRO A 476 34.28 0.21 4.52
C PRO A 476 32.81 0.45 4.86
N ARG A 477 32.09 -0.60 5.24
CA ARG A 477 30.69 -0.47 5.66
C ARG A 477 30.64 0.41 6.92
N PRO A 478 29.77 1.44 6.97
CA PRO A 478 29.55 2.19 8.20
C PRO A 478 29.16 1.22 9.32
N VAL A 479 29.79 1.34 10.48
CA VAL A 479 29.37 0.57 11.66
C VAL A 479 28.00 1.09 12.04
N SER A 480 26.98 0.24 11.93
CA SER A 480 25.64 0.56 12.44
C SER A 480 25.79 0.87 13.92
N VAL A 481 25.59 2.13 14.30
CA VAL A 481 25.54 2.54 15.70
C VAL A 481 24.20 2.04 16.22
N SER A 482 24.23 0.89 16.89
CA SER A 482 23.06 0.24 17.50
C SER A 482 22.50 1.02 18.68
#